data_AF-A0A1I5G233-F1
#
_entry.id   AF-A0A1I5G233-F1
#
_cell.length_a   1.000
_cell.length_b   1.000
_cell.length_c   1.000
_cell.angle_alpha   90.00
_cell.angle_beta   90.00
_cell.angle_gamma   90.00
#
_symmetry.space_group_name_H-M   'P 1'
#
loop_
_entity.id
_entity.type
_entity.pdbx_description
1 polymer ?
#
loop_
_entity_poly.entity_id
_entity_poly.type
_entity_poly.pdbx_seq_one_letter_code
_entity_poly.pdbx_strand_id
1 'polypeptide(L)'
;MRDDVHPVLIVLGTEPADGSVPAGQGVENLLADADTVFAFPHGPESVALFYAEAWRVERITPRDGVSRVTAWATSDPAGTGVLLVAGDPSRDVALGAVLDGLGRTAPGLEVRVRAGTRVAPPRRSPLG
;
A
#
# COMPACT_ATOMS: atom_id res chain seq x y z
N MET A 1 26.23 -13.80 -9.03
CA MET A 1 25.03 -13.86 -8.19
C MET A 1 24.17 -12.69 -8.64
N ARG A 2 23.22 -12.93 -9.55
CA ARG A 2 22.19 -11.92 -9.83
C ARG A 2 21.26 -12.02 -8.65
N ASP A 3 21.15 -10.96 -7.84
CA ASP A 3 19.99 -10.85 -6.97
C ASP A 3 18.78 -11.00 -7.89
N ASP A 4 17.88 -11.93 -7.57
CA ASP A 4 16.61 -12.07 -8.26
C ASP A 4 15.80 -10.81 -7.94
N VAL A 5 16.04 -9.75 -8.71
CA VAL A 5 15.35 -8.48 -8.57
C VAL A 5 13.94 -8.69 -9.06
N HIS A 6 12.99 -8.60 -8.14
CA HIS A 6 11.58 -8.75 -8.40
C HIS A 6 10.81 -7.63 -7.70
N PRO A 7 9.67 -7.20 -8.26
CA PRO A 7 8.89 -6.13 -7.66
C PRO A 7 8.34 -6.59 -6.31
N VAL A 8 8.25 -5.67 -5.37
CA VAL A 8 7.73 -5.92 -4.02
C VAL A 8 6.53 -5.03 -3.76
N LEU A 9 5.38 -5.62 -3.42
CA LEU A 9 4.20 -4.90 -2.94
C LEU A 9 4.07 -5.08 -1.43
N ILE A 10 4.24 -4.00 -0.67
CA ILE A 10 4.02 -3.97 0.78
C ILE A 10 2.59 -3.51 1.04
N VAL A 11 1.80 -4.32 1.73
CA VAL A 11 0.42 -3.97 2.10
C VAL A 11 0.36 -3.50 3.54
N LEU A 12 -0.12 -2.27 3.75
CA LEU A 12 -0.20 -1.61 5.05
C LEU A 12 -1.62 -1.14 5.33
N GLY A 13 -2.03 -1.28 6.59
CA GLY A 13 -3.26 -0.67 7.09
C GLY A 13 -3.06 0.81 7.45
N THR A 14 -4.11 1.60 7.44
CA THR A 14 -4.14 2.92 8.10
C THR A 14 -4.85 2.82 9.45
N GLU A 15 -4.39 3.58 10.43
CA GLU A 15 -5.11 3.72 11.70
C GLU A 15 -6.49 4.35 11.46
N PRO A 16 -7.48 4.02 12.31
CA PRO A 16 -8.66 4.86 12.42
C PRO A 16 -8.26 6.28 12.82
N ALA A 17 -9.01 7.27 12.34
CA ALA A 17 -8.73 8.69 12.58
C ALA A 17 -8.70 9.09 14.07
N ASP A 18 -9.23 8.25 14.96
CA ASP A 18 -9.21 8.42 16.41
C ASP A 18 -7.89 8.01 17.09
N GLY A 19 -6.95 7.40 16.36
CA GLY A 19 -5.63 7.03 16.87
C GLY A 19 -5.63 5.94 17.94
N SER A 20 -6.68 5.11 17.98
CA SER A 20 -6.89 4.05 18.99
C SER A 20 -5.90 2.88 18.92
N VAL A 21 -5.09 2.79 17.85
CA VAL A 21 -4.07 1.76 17.64
C VAL A 21 -2.74 2.46 17.36
N PRO A 22 -1.61 2.06 17.98
CA PRO A 22 -0.33 2.72 17.75
C PRO A 22 0.28 2.40 16.37
N ALA A 23 0.94 3.41 15.79
CA ALA A 23 1.60 3.29 14.49
C ALA A 23 2.81 2.36 14.59
N GLY A 24 3.07 1.62 13.52
CA GLY A 24 4.35 0.93 13.40
C GLY A 24 5.49 1.93 13.23
N GLN A 25 6.60 1.75 13.97
CA GLN A 25 7.80 2.57 13.75
C GLN A 25 8.38 2.31 12.35
N GLY A 26 8.80 3.38 11.67
CA GLY A 26 9.48 3.31 10.36
C GLY A 26 8.56 3.15 9.14
N VAL A 27 7.24 3.11 9.33
CA VAL A 27 6.29 2.95 8.22
C VAL A 27 6.18 4.19 7.35
N GLU A 28 6.41 5.38 7.92
CA GLU A 28 6.41 6.65 7.21
C GLU A 28 7.54 6.70 6.16
N ASN A 29 8.72 6.16 6.50
CA ASN A 29 9.84 6.05 5.57
C ASN A 29 9.51 5.12 4.40
N LEU A 30 8.77 4.03 4.63
CA LEU A 30 8.34 3.15 3.55
C LEU A 30 7.45 3.86 2.53
N LEU A 31 6.62 4.80 2.96
CA LEU A 31 5.78 5.60 2.06
C LEU A 31 6.58 6.67 1.31
N ALA A 32 7.54 7.31 1.97
CA ALA A 32 8.40 8.31 1.36
C ALA A 32 9.35 7.71 0.30
N ASP A 33 9.85 6.49 0.57
CA ASP A 33 10.81 5.80 -0.28
C ASP A 33 10.15 4.91 -1.36
N ALA A 34 8.83 4.70 -1.31
CA ALA A 34 8.13 3.91 -2.31
C ALA A 34 8.19 4.57 -3.70
N ASP A 35 8.40 3.73 -4.72
CA ASP A 35 8.33 4.13 -6.13
C ASP A 35 6.89 4.41 -6.54
N THR A 36 5.93 3.65 -5.97
CA THR A 36 4.49 3.83 -6.22
C THR A 36 3.69 3.53 -4.95
N VAL A 37 2.71 4.37 -4.66
CA VAL A 37 1.77 4.18 -3.54
C VAL A 37 0.37 4.00 -4.07
N PHE A 38 -0.19 2.81 -3.93
CA PHE A 38 -1.57 2.52 -4.26
C PHE A 38 -2.49 2.86 -3.08
N ALA A 39 -3.46 3.73 -3.32
CA ALA A 39 -4.53 3.99 -2.37
C ALA A 39 -5.76 3.15 -2.72
N PHE A 40 -6.08 2.17 -1.87
CA PHE A 40 -7.33 1.40 -1.97
C PHE A 40 -8.52 2.27 -1.55
N PRO A 41 -9.77 1.93 -1.90
CA PRO A 41 -10.91 2.79 -1.58
C PRO A 41 -11.14 2.96 -0.06
N HIS A 42 -11.99 3.94 0.28
CA HIS A 42 -12.46 4.23 1.65
C HIS A 42 -11.44 4.85 2.62
N GLY A 43 -10.64 5.80 2.14
CA GLY A 43 -9.94 6.76 3.02
C GLY A 43 -8.40 6.76 3.10
N PRO A 44 -7.62 5.77 2.63
CA PRO A 44 -6.17 5.81 2.80
C PRO A 44 -5.46 6.84 1.90
N GLU A 45 -6.13 7.43 0.92
CA GLU A 45 -5.54 8.38 -0.01
C GLU A 45 -4.98 9.64 0.65
N SER A 46 -5.72 10.23 1.61
CA SER A 46 -5.24 11.41 2.32
C SER A 46 -3.98 11.13 3.14
N VAL A 47 -3.87 9.90 3.68
CA VAL A 47 -2.67 9.42 4.37
C VAL A 47 -1.52 9.24 3.37
N ALA A 48 -1.79 8.62 2.22
CA ALA A 48 -0.80 8.48 1.15
C ALA A 48 -0.23 9.83 0.72
N LEU A 49 -1.10 10.81 0.43
CA LEU A 49 -0.71 12.15 0.00
C LEU A 49 0.01 12.97 1.07
N PHE A 50 -0.10 12.58 2.34
CA PHE A 50 0.64 13.23 3.42
C PHE A 50 2.10 12.74 3.49
N TYR A 51 2.34 11.46 3.24
CA TYR A 51 3.65 10.83 3.41
C TYR A 51 4.42 10.60 2.10
N ALA A 52 3.76 10.64 0.95
CA ALA A 52 4.35 10.41 -0.36
C ALA A 52 4.10 11.58 -1.32
N GLU A 53 4.97 11.72 -2.32
CA GLU A 53 4.80 12.70 -3.37
C GLU A 53 3.56 12.36 -4.22
N ALA A 54 2.69 13.35 -4.47
CA ALA A 54 1.39 13.12 -5.10
C ALA A 54 1.45 12.44 -6.47
N TRP A 55 2.54 12.61 -7.23
CA TRP A 55 2.71 11.98 -8.54
C TRP A 55 3.01 10.47 -8.46
N ARG A 56 3.39 9.95 -7.28
CA ARG A 56 3.59 8.52 -7.01
C ARG A 56 2.32 7.83 -6.51
N VAL A 57 1.27 8.59 -6.17
CA VAL A 57 0.05 8.05 -5.57
C VAL A 57 -0.96 7.68 -6.65
N GLU A 58 -1.34 6.41 -6.70
CA GLU A 58 -2.33 5.88 -7.63
C GLU A 58 -3.57 5.37 -6.88
N ARG A 59 -4.75 5.87 -7.22
CA ARG A 59 -6.00 5.30 -6.73
C ARG A 59 -6.31 4.01 -7.48
N ILE A 60 -6.65 2.96 -6.75
CA ILE A 60 -7.16 1.70 -7.31
C ILE A 60 -8.46 1.29 -6.61
N THR A 61 -9.18 0.37 -7.23
CA THR A 61 -10.39 -0.25 -6.70
C THR A 61 -10.22 -1.77 -6.62
N PRO A 62 -11.07 -2.49 -5.88
CA PRO A 62 -11.09 -3.95 -5.94
C PRO A 62 -11.26 -4.50 -7.37
N ARG A 63 -11.98 -3.76 -8.23
CA ARG A 63 -12.32 -4.20 -9.60
C ARG A 63 -11.12 -4.20 -10.54
N ASP A 64 -10.25 -3.22 -10.42
CA ASP A 64 -9.09 -3.02 -11.31
C ASP A 64 -7.75 -3.29 -10.62
N GLY A 65 -7.73 -3.46 -9.29
CA GLY A 65 -6.52 -3.60 -8.49
C GLY A 65 -5.57 -4.67 -8.99
N VAL A 66 -6.08 -5.85 -9.37
CA VAL A 66 -5.26 -6.93 -9.96
C VAL A 66 -4.57 -6.44 -11.23
N SER A 67 -5.32 -5.83 -12.15
CA SER A 67 -4.78 -5.38 -13.44
C SER A 67 -3.77 -4.23 -13.29
N ARG A 68 -4.05 -3.27 -12.40
CA ARG A 68 -3.21 -2.08 -12.21
C ARG A 68 -1.89 -2.44 -11.53
N VAL A 69 -1.95 -3.25 -10.47
CA VAL A 69 -0.74 -3.71 -9.78
C VAL A 69 0.08 -4.67 -10.66
N THR A 70 -0.56 -5.55 -11.43
CA THR A 70 0.17 -6.42 -12.40
C THR A 70 0.88 -5.59 -13.47
N ALA A 71 0.23 -4.54 -13.98
CA ALA A 71 0.82 -3.66 -14.98
C ALA A 71 2.03 -2.90 -14.42
N TRP A 72 1.91 -2.35 -13.20
CA TRP A 72 3.02 -1.71 -12.49
C TRP A 72 4.21 -2.66 -12.29
N ALA A 73 3.97 -3.86 -11.74
CA ALA A 73 5.00 -4.87 -11.50
C ALA A 73 5.73 -5.30 -12.80
N THR A 74 5.05 -5.21 -13.94
CA THR A 74 5.64 -5.49 -15.26
C THR A 74 6.49 -4.32 -15.77
N SER A 75 6.04 -3.07 -15.53
CA SER A 75 6.77 -1.88 -15.95
C SER A 75 7.99 -1.57 -15.08
N ASP A 76 7.96 -1.98 -13.81
CA ASP A 76 9.02 -1.73 -12.84
C ASP A 76 9.38 -3.02 -12.09
N PRO A 77 10.20 -3.90 -12.70
CA PRO A 77 10.53 -5.21 -12.13
C PRO A 77 11.45 -5.14 -10.90
N ALA A 78 11.95 -3.95 -10.54
CA ALA A 78 12.75 -3.71 -9.34
C ALA A 78 12.03 -2.83 -8.32
N GLY A 79 10.82 -2.38 -8.62
CA GLY A 79 10.11 -1.36 -7.88
C GLY A 79 9.57 -1.83 -6.54
N THR A 80 9.52 -0.91 -5.59
CA THR A 80 8.82 -1.05 -4.32
C THR A 80 7.50 -0.29 -4.36
N GLY A 81 6.41 -1.05 -4.34
CA GLY A 81 5.05 -0.54 -4.26
C GLY A 81 4.51 -0.64 -2.83
N VAL A 82 3.75 0.36 -2.40
CA VAL A 82 3.00 0.29 -1.13
C VAL A 82 1.51 0.35 -1.41
N LEU A 83 0.74 -0.64 -0.97
CA LEU A 83 -0.72 -0.63 -1.01
C LEU A 83 -1.27 -0.25 0.36
N LEU A 84 -1.90 0.92 0.44
CA LEU A 84 -2.59 1.39 1.64
C LEU A 84 -4.06 0.98 1.61
N VAL A 85 -4.51 0.39 2.71
CA VAL A 85 -5.92 0.03 2.94
C VAL A 85 -6.42 0.62 4.25
N ALA A 86 -7.71 0.94 4.33
CA ALA A 86 -8.31 1.42 5.57
C ALA A 86 -8.37 0.30 6.63
N GLY A 87 -7.86 0.57 7.83
CA GLY A 87 -7.95 -0.36 8.95
C GLY A 87 -6.95 -1.52 8.88
N ASP A 88 -7.41 -2.75 9.13
CA ASP A 88 -6.53 -3.93 9.12
C ASP A 88 -6.60 -4.66 7.76
N PRO A 89 -5.48 -4.83 7.05
CA PRO A 89 -5.46 -5.58 5.79
C PRO A 89 -6.03 -6.99 5.92
N SER A 90 -5.84 -7.66 7.07
CA SER A 90 -6.31 -9.04 7.28
C SER A 90 -7.84 -9.17 7.36
N ARG A 91 -8.56 -8.07 7.52
CA ARG A 91 -10.02 -8.05 7.70
C ARG A 91 -10.77 -7.55 6.47
N ASP A 92 -10.06 -7.12 5.42
CA ASP A 92 -10.67 -6.62 4.20
C ASP A 92 -10.85 -7.76 3.18
N VAL A 93 -12.11 -8.16 2.99
CA VAL A 93 -12.50 -9.24 2.05
C VAL A 93 -12.21 -8.86 0.60
N ALA A 94 -12.39 -7.59 0.23
CA ALA A 94 -12.18 -7.13 -1.13
C ALA A 94 -10.68 -7.09 -1.46
N LEU A 95 -9.85 -6.67 -0.51
CA LEU A 95 -8.40 -6.82 -0.60
C LEU A 95 -8.00 -8.29 -0.76
N GLY A 96 -8.55 -9.19 0.06
CA GLY A 96 -8.25 -10.63 -0.04
C GLY A 96 -8.45 -11.18 -1.45
N ALA A 97 -9.56 -10.84 -2.10
CA ALA A 97 -9.83 -11.23 -3.48
C ALA A 97 -8.82 -10.66 -4.49
N VAL A 98 -8.32 -9.44 -4.26
CA VAL A 98 -7.26 -8.84 -5.09
C VAL A 98 -5.94 -9.57 -4.90
N LEU A 99 -5.55 -9.87 -3.66
CA LEU A 99 -4.30 -10.59 -3.36
C LEU A 99 -4.30 -12.01 -3.96
N ASP A 100 -5.43 -12.73 -3.86
CA ASP A 100 -5.63 -14.03 -4.51
C ASP A 100 -5.58 -13.95 -6.05
N GLY A 101 -6.03 -12.82 -6.61
CA GLY A 101 -5.89 -12.52 -8.02
C GLY A 101 -4.43 -12.33 -8.42
N LEU A 102 -3.69 -11.49 -7.68
CA LEU A 102 -2.28 -11.21 -7.92
C LEU A 102 -1.40 -12.46 -7.82
N GLY A 103 -1.65 -13.34 -6.85
CA GLY A 103 -0.94 -14.62 -6.74
C GLY A 103 -1.10 -15.52 -7.98
N ARG A 104 -2.13 -15.30 -8.80
CA ARG A 104 -2.36 -16.04 -10.05
C ARG A 104 -1.84 -15.30 -11.29
N THR A 105 -1.87 -13.97 -11.31
CA THR A 105 -1.56 -13.16 -12.50
C THR A 105 -0.15 -12.58 -12.50
N ALA A 106 0.48 -12.45 -11.34
CA ALA A 106 1.81 -11.86 -11.17
C ALA A 106 2.69 -12.76 -10.28
N PRO A 107 3.07 -13.97 -10.73
CA PRO A 107 3.83 -14.91 -9.90
C PRO A 107 5.24 -14.44 -9.53
N GLY A 108 5.77 -13.44 -10.24
CA GLY A 108 7.03 -12.78 -9.91
C GLY A 108 6.89 -11.61 -8.94
N LEU A 109 5.68 -11.24 -8.53
CA LEU A 109 5.46 -10.17 -7.56
C LEU A 109 5.55 -10.73 -6.14
N GLU A 110 6.46 -10.21 -5.32
CA GLU A 110 6.45 -10.51 -3.89
C GLU A 110 5.43 -9.62 -3.17
N VAL A 111 4.46 -10.24 -2.51
CA VAL A 111 3.46 -9.51 -1.71
C VAL A 111 3.75 -9.70 -0.22
N ARG A 112 3.95 -8.60 0.50
CA ARG A 112 4.23 -8.57 1.95
C ARG A 112 3.10 -7.87 2.69
N VAL A 113 2.21 -8.63 3.32
CA VAL A 113 1.16 -8.06 4.19
C VAL A 113 1.71 -7.83 5.60
N ARG A 114 1.74 -6.59 6.06
CA ARG A 114 2.15 -6.26 7.44
C ARG A 114 0.94 -6.14 8.35
N ALA A 115 0.34 -7.28 8.69
CA ALA A 115 -0.77 -7.34 9.63
C ALA A 115 -0.38 -6.68 10.98
N GLY A 116 -1.30 -5.94 11.59
CA GLY A 116 -1.07 -5.21 12.84
C GLY A 116 -0.17 -3.97 12.74
N THR A 117 0.51 -3.75 11.63
CA THR A 117 1.26 -2.51 11.37
C THR A 117 0.36 -1.51 10.68
N ARG A 118 0.26 -0.30 11.24
CA ARG A 118 -0.61 0.75 10.70
C ARG A 118 0.11 2.07 10.55
N VAL A 119 -0.30 2.82 9.53
CA VAL A 119 0.11 4.21 9.29
C VAL A 119 -0.87 5.11 10.02
N ALA A 120 -0.37 5.97 10.91
CA ALA A 120 -1.20 6.99 11.54
C ALA A 120 -1.63 8.03 10.51
N PRO A 121 -2.90 8.46 10.47
CA PRO A 121 -3.25 9.67 9.77
C PRO A 121 -2.58 10.88 10.45
N PRO A 122 -2.22 11.93 9.69
CA PRO A 122 -1.60 13.12 10.25
C PRO A 122 -2.50 13.74 11.33
N ARG A 123 -1.99 13.86 12.57
CA ARG A 123 -2.79 14.23 13.75
C ARG A 123 -3.12 15.72 13.87
N ARG A 124 -2.73 16.58 12.92
CA ARG A 124 -3.08 18.01 12.92
C ARG A 124 -3.21 18.57 11.51
N SER A 125 -4.28 19.33 11.29
CA SER A 125 -4.30 20.38 10.28
C SER A 125 -3.14 21.35 10.57
N PRO A 126 -2.34 21.77 9.58
CA PRO A 126 -1.29 22.76 9.77
C PRO A 126 -1.81 24.16 10.15
N LEU A 127 -3.12 24.34 10.31
CA LEU A 127 -3.80 25.59 10.66
C LEU A 127 -4.42 25.55 12.07
N GLY A 128 -3.68 25.03 13.05
CA GLY A 128 -4.04 25.11 14.48
C GLY A 128 -3.61 26.43 15.10
#